data_AF-A0A3S4GTW7-F1
#
_entry.id   AF-A0A3S4GTW7-F1
#
_cell.length_a   1.000
_cell.length_b   1.000
_cell.length_c   1.000
_cell.angle_alpha   90.00
_cell.angle_beta   90.00
_cell.angle_gamma   90.00
#
_symmetry.space_group_name_H-M   'P 1'
#
loop_
_entity.id
_entity.type
_entity.pdbx_description
1 polymer ?
#
loop_
_entity_poly.entity_id
_entity_poly.type
_entity_poly.pdbx_seq_one_letter_code
_entity_poly.pdbx_strand_id
1 'polypeptide(L)'
;MQYPDLVKSILIGVVNAVDVPVTLKIRTGWAPEHRNCVEIAQLAEDCGIQALTIHGRTRACLFNGEAEYDSIRAVKQKVSIPIIANGDITNPHKARSCSRLYRGGMP
;
A
#
# COMPACT_ATOMS: atom_id res chain seq x y z
N MET A 1 6.18 -9.42 0.37
CA MET A 1 5.83 -9.00 1.74
C MET A 1 6.73 -9.65 2.78
N GLN A 2 6.85 -10.99 2.84
CA GLN A 2 7.70 -11.66 3.86
C GLN A 2 9.20 -11.42 3.71
N TYR A 3 9.66 -11.15 2.48
CA TYR A 3 11.08 -10.98 2.16
C TYR A 3 11.29 -9.60 1.53
N PRO A 4 11.53 -8.53 2.34
CA PRO A 4 11.75 -7.18 1.83
C PRO A 4 12.89 -7.08 0.80
N ASP A 5 13.97 -7.85 0.97
CA ASP A 5 15.10 -7.87 0.02
C ASP A 5 14.68 -8.35 -1.37
N LEU A 6 13.90 -9.43 -1.44
CA LEU A 6 13.38 -9.93 -2.72
C LEU A 6 12.42 -8.91 -3.35
N VAL A 7 11.61 -8.22 -2.54
CA VAL A 7 10.76 -7.12 -3.04
C VAL A 7 11.64 -6.05 -3.67
N LYS A 8 12.67 -5.59 -2.96
CA LYS A 8 13.62 -4.57 -3.48
C LYS A 8 14.25 -4.97 -4.80
N SER A 9 14.78 -6.19 -4.89
CA SER A 9 15.41 -6.69 -6.12
C SER A 9 14.44 -6.70 -7.30
N ILE A 10 13.19 -7.11 -7.08
CA ILE A 10 12.16 -7.10 -8.13
C ILE A 10 11.84 -5.66 -8.55
N LEU A 11 11.59 -4.75 -7.59
CA LEU A 11 11.19 -3.38 -7.89
C LEU A 11 12.27 -2.63 -8.68
N ILE A 12 13.54 -2.70 -8.25
CA ILE A 12 14.67 -2.10 -8.98
C ILE A 12 14.76 -2.67 -10.40
N GLY A 13 14.63 -4.00 -10.54
CA GLY A 13 14.71 -4.66 -11.83
C GLY A 13 13.62 -4.19 -12.81
N VAL A 14 12.38 -4.08 -12.35
CA VAL A 14 11.26 -3.68 -13.23
C VAL A 14 11.23 -2.18 -13.51
N VAL A 15 11.58 -1.34 -12.53
CA VAL A 15 11.62 0.13 -12.71
C VAL A 15 12.71 0.52 -13.70
N ASN A 16 13.91 -0.07 -13.58
CA ASN A 16 15.03 0.26 -14.47
C ASN A 16 14.89 -0.33 -15.88
N ALA A 17 13.94 -1.25 -16.10
CA ALA A 17 13.75 -1.90 -17.39
C ALA A 17 12.88 -1.10 -18.38
N VAL A 18 12.20 -0.05 -17.92
CA VAL A 18 11.20 0.67 -18.71
C VAL A 18 11.23 2.18 -18.47
N ASP A 19 10.91 2.96 -19.50
CA ASP A 19 10.81 4.43 -19.41
C ASP A 19 9.41 4.92 -19.02
N VAL A 20 8.47 4.00 -18.75
CA VAL A 20 7.09 4.33 -18.34
C VAL A 20 6.89 4.21 -16.83
N PRO A 21 5.94 4.94 -16.21
CA PRO A 21 5.67 4.84 -14.79
C PRO A 21 5.29 3.42 -14.34
N VAL A 22 6.00 2.90 -13.33
CA VAL A 22 5.68 1.61 -12.69
C VAL A 22 4.93 1.84 -11.39
N THR A 23 3.87 1.07 -11.16
CA THR A 23 3.05 1.13 -9.93
C THR A 23 3.08 -0.22 -9.21
N LEU A 24 2.81 -0.22 -7.90
CA LEU A 24 2.81 -1.42 -7.07
C LEU A 24 1.46 -1.63 -6.40
N LYS A 25 1.03 -2.89 -6.24
CA LYS A 25 -0.13 -3.27 -5.42
C LYS A 25 0.28 -4.25 -4.33
N ILE A 26 -0.05 -3.94 -3.08
CA ILE A 26 0.26 -4.78 -1.92
C ILE A 26 -0.96 -5.06 -1.04
N ARG A 27 -0.76 -5.94 -0.06
CA ARG A 27 -1.61 -6.18 1.11
C ARG A 27 -0.94 -5.54 2.33
N THR A 28 -1.63 -5.49 3.48
CA THR A 28 -1.06 -4.85 4.69
C THR A 28 0.09 -5.64 5.34
N GLY A 29 0.23 -6.92 4.99
CA GLY A 29 1.26 -7.82 5.51
C GLY A 29 1.02 -9.26 5.08
N TRP A 30 1.85 -10.18 5.58
CA TRP A 30 1.66 -11.62 5.34
C TRP A 30 0.55 -12.21 6.21
N ALA A 31 0.54 -11.88 7.50
CA ALA A 31 -0.46 -12.27 8.49
C ALA A 31 -0.75 -11.09 9.43
N PRO A 32 -1.82 -11.10 10.23
CA PRO A 32 -2.14 -9.99 11.15
C PRO A 32 -0.99 -9.61 12.09
N GLU A 33 -0.22 -10.60 12.53
CA GLU A 33 0.95 -10.47 13.41
C GLU A 33 2.19 -9.95 12.66
N HIS A 34 2.13 -9.93 11.33
CA HIS A 34 3.23 -9.58 10.42
C HIS A 34 2.78 -8.54 9.39
N ARG A 35 2.31 -7.39 9.88
CA ARG A 35 2.02 -6.20 9.07
C ARG A 35 3.28 -5.38 8.87
N ASN A 36 3.75 -5.29 7.63
CA ASN A 36 4.94 -4.52 7.25
C ASN A 36 4.70 -3.60 6.04
N CYS A 37 3.46 -3.20 5.78
CA CYS A 37 3.16 -2.32 4.64
C CYS A 37 3.83 -0.94 4.70
N VAL A 38 4.15 -0.39 5.88
CA VAL A 38 4.91 0.87 5.98
C VAL A 38 6.35 0.70 5.48
N GLU A 39 7.04 -0.34 5.93
CA GLU A 39 8.38 -0.70 5.46
C GLU A 39 8.38 -0.92 3.93
N ILE A 40 7.45 -1.74 3.42
CA ILE A 40 7.36 -2.04 1.99
C ILE A 40 7.01 -0.79 1.17
N ALA A 41 6.22 0.14 1.71
CA ALA A 41 5.87 1.37 1.01
C ALA A 41 7.05 2.33 0.88
N GLN A 42 7.82 2.54 1.95
CA GLN A 42 9.04 3.36 1.92
C GLN A 42 10.07 2.77 0.97
N LEU A 43 10.29 1.46 1.07
CA LEU A 43 11.17 0.72 0.15
C LEU A 43 10.71 0.87 -1.31
N ALA A 44 9.41 0.80 -1.59
CA ALA A 44 8.89 0.96 -2.93
C ALA A 44 9.10 2.38 -3.48
N GLU A 45 8.88 3.41 -2.65
CA GLU A 45 9.19 4.81 -2.98
C GLU A 45 10.68 4.98 -3.30
N ASP A 46 11.58 4.45 -2.47
CA ASP A 46 13.03 4.47 -2.70
C ASP A 46 13.44 3.76 -4.00
N CYS A 47 12.68 2.74 -4.42
CA CYS A 47 12.92 2.02 -5.68
C CYS A 47 12.34 2.72 -6.92
N GLY A 48 11.67 3.87 -6.77
CA GLY A 48 11.13 4.64 -7.89
C GLY A 48 9.71 4.26 -8.32
N ILE A 49 8.95 3.54 -7.49
CA ILE A 49 7.53 3.27 -7.76
C ILE A 49 6.74 4.60 -7.74
N GLN A 50 5.92 4.81 -8.76
CA GLN A 50 5.22 6.08 -9.00
C GLN A 50 3.84 6.16 -8.34
N ALA A 51 3.26 5.03 -7.92
CA ALA A 51 2.05 4.98 -7.10
C ALA A 51 1.90 3.60 -6.42
N LEU A 52 1.27 3.58 -5.24
CA LEU A 52 1.09 2.37 -4.44
C LEU A 52 -0.38 2.14 -4.08
N THR A 53 -0.91 0.98 -4.49
CA THR A 53 -2.24 0.51 -4.09
C THR A 53 -2.14 -0.47 -2.91
N ILE A 54 -2.96 -0.28 -1.87
CA ILE A 54 -2.95 -1.15 -0.68
C ILE A 54 -4.34 -1.72 -0.46
N HIS A 55 -4.46 -3.05 -0.48
CA HIS A 55 -5.66 -3.71 0.05
C HIS A 55 -5.55 -3.78 1.57
N GLY A 56 -6.57 -3.29 2.29
CA GLY A 56 -6.67 -3.26 3.76
C GLY A 56 -6.74 -4.61 4.50
N ARG A 57 -6.14 -5.67 3.96
CA ARG A 57 -6.12 -7.03 4.52
C ARG A 57 -4.71 -7.59 4.39
N THR A 58 -4.33 -8.47 5.30
CA THR A 58 -3.09 -9.26 5.17
C THR A 58 -3.31 -10.43 4.21
N ARG A 59 -2.26 -11.11 3.76
CA ARG A 59 -2.41 -12.31 2.91
C ARG A 59 -3.24 -13.39 3.63
N ALA A 60 -2.99 -13.65 4.91
CA ALA A 60 -3.68 -14.67 5.69
C ALA A 60 -5.19 -14.42 5.86
N CYS A 61 -5.62 -13.15 5.82
CA CYS A 61 -7.06 -12.83 5.85
C CYS A 61 -7.82 -13.37 4.63
N LEU A 62 -7.16 -13.69 3.50
CA LEU A 62 -7.81 -14.04 2.24
C LEU A 62 -8.85 -12.97 1.85
N PHE A 63 -10.14 -13.33 1.81
CA PHE A 63 -11.27 -12.42 1.65
C PHE A 63 -12.17 -12.37 2.91
N ASN A 64 -11.72 -12.97 4.01
CA ASN A 64 -12.44 -13.02 5.27
C ASN A 64 -12.27 -11.72 6.07
N GLY A 65 -13.19 -11.52 7.03
CA GLY A 65 -13.23 -10.31 7.86
C GLY A 65 -13.48 -9.04 7.05
N GLU A 66 -13.17 -7.89 7.62
CA GLU A 66 -13.29 -6.58 6.96
C GLU A 66 -11.92 -6.01 6.61
N ALA A 67 -11.85 -5.26 5.52
CA ALA A 67 -10.68 -4.44 5.20
C ALA A 67 -10.53 -3.29 6.21
N GLU A 68 -9.34 -3.12 6.78
CA GLU A 68 -8.97 -2.01 7.65
C GLU A 68 -8.17 -0.94 6.90
N TYR A 69 -8.39 0.31 7.28
CA TYR A 69 -7.82 1.48 6.62
C TYR A 69 -6.75 2.20 7.46
N ASP A 70 -6.46 1.70 8.66
CA ASP A 70 -5.52 2.33 9.59
C ASP A 70 -4.08 2.13 9.11
N SER A 71 -3.76 0.93 8.61
CA SER A 71 -2.49 0.66 7.93
C SER A 71 -2.31 1.56 6.70
N ILE A 72 -3.37 1.77 5.93
CA ILE A 72 -3.34 2.62 4.72
C ILE A 72 -3.10 4.08 5.12
N ARG A 73 -3.73 4.56 6.21
CA ARG A 73 -3.47 5.89 6.78
C ARG A 73 -2.01 6.04 7.19
N ALA A 74 -1.48 5.06 7.92
CA ALA A 74 -0.11 5.07 8.39
C ALA A 74 0.89 5.13 7.22
N VAL A 75 0.66 4.35 6.16
CA VAL A 75 1.47 4.42 4.95
C VAL A 75 1.37 5.80 4.31
N LYS A 76 0.16 6.36 4.14
CA LYS A 76 -0.01 7.66 3.48
C LYS A 76 0.71 8.81 4.20
N GLN A 77 0.89 8.70 5.52
CA GLN A 77 1.65 9.68 6.33
C GLN A 77 3.18 9.53 6.23
N LYS A 78 3.67 8.42 5.68
CA LYS A 78 5.09 8.05 5.68
C LYS A 78 5.77 8.10 4.32
N VAL A 79 4.99 8.21 3.23
CA VAL A 79 5.50 8.27 1.87
C VAL A 79 4.86 9.42 1.09
N SER A 80 5.58 9.95 0.11
CA SER A 80 5.17 11.08 -0.71
C SER A 80 4.39 10.62 -1.94
N ILE A 81 4.69 9.43 -2.49
CA ILE A 81 4.00 8.88 -3.65
C ILE A 81 2.48 8.74 -3.44
N PRO A 82 1.66 8.84 -4.51
CA PRO A 82 0.23 8.61 -4.45
C PRO A 82 -0.12 7.22 -3.86
N ILE A 83 -1.02 7.21 -2.87
CA ILE A 83 -1.55 5.99 -2.27
C ILE A 83 -2.99 5.77 -2.72
N ILE A 84 -3.32 4.58 -3.22
CA ILE A 84 -4.68 4.17 -3.57
C ILE A 84 -5.19 3.15 -2.55
N ALA A 85 -6.26 3.51 -1.83
CA ALA A 85 -6.92 2.60 -0.90
C ALA A 85 -7.78 1.56 -1.64
N ASN A 86 -7.69 0.29 -1.23
CA ASN A 86 -8.47 -0.82 -1.78
C ASN A 86 -9.01 -1.74 -0.67
N GLY A 87 -10.17 -2.36 -0.93
CA GLY A 87 -10.84 -3.26 0.01
C GLY A 87 -12.15 -2.68 0.51
N ASP A 88 -13.24 -3.43 0.29
CA ASP A 88 -14.59 -3.23 0.84
C ASP A 88 -15.21 -1.82 0.66
N ILE A 89 -14.81 -1.10 -0.40
CA ILE A 89 -15.47 0.14 -0.83
C ILE A 89 -16.62 -0.23 -1.78
N THR A 90 -17.79 -0.53 -1.21
CA THR A 90 -18.95 -1.07 -1.96
C THR A 90 -20.03 -0.03 -2.25
N ASN A 91 -19.91 1.18 -1.71
CA ASN A 91 -20.87 2.26 -1.93
C ASN A 91 -20.20 3.66 -1.78
N PRO A 92 -20.85 4.73 -2.28
CA PRO A 92 -20.30 6.09 -2.22
C PRO A 92 -20.05 6.62 -0.80
N HIS A 93 -20.85 6.21 0.19
CA HIS A 93 -20.64 6.64 1.58
C HIS A 93 -19.34 6.06 2.14
N LYS A 94 -19.08 4.78 1.91
CA LYS A 94 -17.83 4.12 2.30
C LYS A 94 -16.63 4.72 1.55
N ALA A 95 -16.79 5.03 0.26
CA ALA A 95 -15.77 5.72 -0.53
C ALA A 95 -15.42 7.08 0.08
N ARG A 96 -16.44 7.87 0.45
CA ARG A 96 -16.25 9.17 1.11
C ARG A 96 -15.57 9.03 2.47
N SER A 97 -15.95 8.05 3.28
CA SER A 97 -15.27 7.79 4.57
C SER A 97 -13.81 7.39 4.38
N CYS A 98 -13.51 6.54 3.40
CA CYS A 98 -12.15 6.16 3.03
C CYS A 98 -11.34 7.36 2.51
N SER A 99 -11.93 8.25 1.71
CA SER A 99 -11.22 9.43 1.21
C SER A 99 -10.74 10.40 2.30
N ARG A 100 -11.30 10.30 3.52
CA ARG A 100 -10.85 11.12 4.67
C ARG A 100 -9.44 10.75 5.13
N LEU A 101 -8.94 9.57 4.77
CA LEU A 101 -7.53 9.18 4.99
C LEU A 101 -6.55 10.18 4.39
N TYR A 102 -6.94 10.85 3.30
CA TYR A 102 -6.12 11.81 2.58
C TYR A 102 -6.26 13.25 3.09
N ARG A 103 -7.13 13.50 4.08
CA ARG A 103 -7.48 14.85 4.56
C ARG A 103 -6.70 15.31 5.80
N GLY A 104 -5.53 14.75 6.08
CA GLY A 104 -4.68 15.16 7.20
C GLY A 104 -3.20 14.92 6.90
N GLY A 105 -2.48 16.00 6.59
CA GLY A 105 -1.07 15.95 6.16
C GLY A 105 -0.59 17.21 5.44
N MET A 106 -0.93 18.40 5.96
CA MET A 106 0.02 19.52 6.02
C MET A 106 0.11 19.88 7.51
N PRO A 107 1.28 19.84 8.15
CA PRO A 107 1.56 20.87 9.15
C PRO A 107 1.51 22.26 8.50
#